data_AF-A0A7W5LQH2-F1
#
_entry.id   AF-A0A7W5LQH2-F1
#
_cell.length_a   1.000
_cell.length_b   1.000
_cell.length_c   1.000
_cell.angle_alpha   90.00
_cell.angle_beta   90.00
_cell.angle_gamma   90.00
#
_symmetry.space_group_name_H-M   'P 1'
#
loop_
_entity.id
_entity.type
_entity.pdbx_description
1 polymer ?
#
loop_
_entity_poly.entity_id
_entity_poly.type
_entity_poly.pdbx_seq_one_letter_code
_entity_poly.pdbx_strand_id
1 'polypeptide(L)'
;MAPSHSLTWYSAANTSAWDVYSTATSGSNSLILKPAEATLSTALGLNGAAGTSNRVTNIYSGGSLRWTVGATSTAETGGNAGKNFAFAAFSDTGAFLSTPIIINRGLGTVILSSLIGTGNRAVCVDPNGVLYAHAVGSC
;
A
#
# COMPACT_ATOMS: atom_id res chain seq x y z
N MET A 1 24.58 20.91 6.82
CA MET A 1 25.29 19.67 7.20
C MET A 1 25.16 18.70 6.05
N ALA A 2 26.25 18.08 5.61
CA ALA A 2 26.20 17.04 4.58
C ALA A 2 25.61 15.77 5.22
N PRO A 3 24.57 15.13 4.65
CA PRO A 3 24.03 13.95 5.26
C PRO A 3 24.73 12.70 4.74
N SER A 4 25.32 11.92 5.64
CA SER A 4 25.72 10.52 5.40
C SER A 4 25.91 9.84 6.75
N HIS A 5 25.01 8.94 7.15
CA HIS A 5 25.22 8.08 8.32
C HIS A 5 24.92 6.63 7.96
N SER A 6 25.96 5.78 7.99
CA SER A 6 25.85 4.32 7.86
C SER A 6 26.00 3.63 9.20
N LEU A 7 25.32 2.49 9.35
CA LEU A 7 25.44 1.61 10.51
C LEU A 7 25.71 0.21 10.01
N THR A 8 26.81 -0.36 10.50
CA THR A 8 27.26 -1.71 10.22
C THR A 8 27.45 -2.40 11.56
N TRP A 9 26.61 -3.39 11.89
CA TRP A 9 26.86 -4.24 13.06
C TRP A 9 27.82 -5.34 12.70
N TYR A 10 28.58 -5.85 13.66
CA TYR A 10 29.46 -7.01 13.49
C TYR A 10 29.08 -8.09 14.51
N SER A 11 29.17 -9.37 14.14
CA SER A 11 29.08 -10.52 15.03
C SER A 11 30.39 -10.72 15.80
N ALA A 12 30.44 -11.66 16.77
CA ALA A 12 31.52 -11.84 17.76
C ALA A 12 32.93 -12.20 17.19
N ALA A 13 33.14 -12.10 15.88
CA ALA A 13 34.44 -12.22 15.23
C ALA A 13 34.76 -11.03 14.30
N ASN A 14 34.19 -9.84 14.55
CA ASN A 14 34.40 -8.63 13.73
C ASN A 14 33.87 -8.78 12.27
N THR A 15 32.82 -9.56 12.06
CA THR A 15 32.18 -9.82 10.76
C THR A 15 30.78 -9.20 10.68
N SER A 16 30.45 -8.40 9.65
CA SER A 16 29.19 -7.61 9.64
C SER A 16 27.91 -8.48 9.74
N ALA A 17 26.93 -8.08 10.56
CA ALA A 17 25.68 -8.81 10.84
C ALA A 17 24.45 -8.21 10.12
N TRP A 18 24.26 -6.88 10.08
CA TRP A 18 23.18 -6.16 9.38
C TRP A 18 23.56 -4.67 9.20
N ASP A 19 23.07 -4.00 8.12
CA ASP A 19 23.34 -2.59 7.84
C ASP A 19 22.10 -1.80 7.37
N VAL A 20 21.89 -0.59 7.92
CA VAL A 20 20.84 0.37 7.52
C VAL A 20 21.39 1.78 7.59
N TYR A 21 21.17 2.59 6.55
CA TYR A 21 21.72 3.95 6.47
C TYR A 21 20.74 4.96 5.83
N SER A 22 20.83 6.22 6.26
CA SER A 22 20.01 7.34 5.77
C SER A 22 20.86 8.58 5.55
N THR A 23 20.56 9.33 4.48
CA THR A 23 21.31 10.52 4.08
C THR A 23 20.40 11.69 3.72
N ALA A 24 19.23 11.83 4.33
CA ALA A 24 18.34 12.96 4.03
C ALA A 24 18.57 14.14 4.99
N THR A 25 18.96 15.32 4.46
CA THR A 25 18.74 16.65 5.09
C THR A 25 17.61 17.44 4.41
N SER A 26 17.15 16.93 3.26
CA SER A 26 15.84 17.09 2.63
C SER A 26 15.76 16.01 1.54
N GLY A 27 14.56 15.52 1.21
CA GLY A 27 14.33 14.48 0.20
C GLY A 27 14.08 13.06 0.74
N SER A 28 13.56 12.17 -0.11
CA SER A 28 13.19 10.80 0.23
C SER A 28 14.41 9.86 0.21
N ASN A 29 14.61 9.06 1.26
CA ASN A 29 15.57 7.95 1.25
C ASN A 29 14.97 6.75 0.51
N SER A 30 15.74 6.06 -0.33
CA SER A 30 15.33 4.80 -0.98
C SER A 30 16.29 3.67 -0.64
N LEU A 31 15.73 2.49 -0.36
CA LEU A 31 16.46 1.22 -0.32
C LEU A 31 16.13 0.47 -1.61
N ILE A 32 17.10 0.29 -2.51
CA ILE A 32 16.91 -0.38 -3.80
C ILE A 32 17.47 -1.80 -3.70
N LEU A 33 16.61 -2.80 -3.89
CA LEU A 33 16.98 -4.20 -3.93
C LEU A 33 16.97 -4.67 -5.39
N LYS A 34 18.04 -5.32 -5.84
CA LYS A 34 18.14 -5.81 -7.23
C LYS A 34 17.18 -6.99 -7.47
N PRO A 35 16.63 -7.15 -8.69
CA PRO A 35 15.45 -7.98 -8.95
C PRO A 35 15.63 -9.50 -8.83
N ALA A 36 16.80 -10.03 -8.44
CA ALA A 36 17.08 -11.47 -8.52
C ALA A 36 17.52 -12.16 -7.21
N GLU A 37 17.83 -11.45 -6.12
CA GLU A 37 18.44 -12.07 -4.93
C GLU A 37 17.91 -11.54 -3.58
N ALA A 38 16.90 -10.66 -3.60
CA ALA A 38 16.35 -10.07 -2.38
C ALA A 38 15.22 -10.93 -1.80
N THR A 39 15.55 -11.71 -0.76
CA THR A 39 14.56 -12.51 -0.02
C THR A 39 14.20 -11.80 1.28
N LEU A 40 12.91 -11.50 1.47
CA LEU A 40 12.34 -11.17 2.77
C LEU A 40 11.90 -12.50 3.40
N SER A 41 12.62 -12.97 4.43
CA SER A 41 12.32 -14.26 5.08
C SER A 41 11.03 -14.23 5.93
N THR A 42 10.46 -13.05 6.17
CA THR A 42 9.21 -12.86 6.92
C THR A 42 8.30 -11.81 6.26
N ALA A 43 8.22 -10.60 6.79
CA ALA A 43 7.28 -9.56 6.37
C ALA A 43 7.97 -8.21 6.16
N LEU A 44 7.44 -7.42 5.21
CA LEU A 44 7.79 -6.02 5.05
C LEU A 44 6.91 -5.15 5.95
N GLY A 45 7.50 -4.56 6.99
CA GLY A 45 6.82 -3.58 7.83
C GLY A 45 6.97 -2.16 7.28
N LEU A 46 5.86 -1.44 7.12
CA LEU A 46 5.85 -0.02 6.77
C LEU A 46 5.34 0.79 7.95
N ASN A 47 6.18 1.63 8.56
CA ASN A 47 5.85 2.41 9.74
C ASN A 47 6.16 3.90 9.56
N GLY A 48 5.44 4.75 10.28
CA GLY A 48 5.65 6.20 10.31
C GLY A 48 4.64 6.90 11.23
N ALA A 49 4.97 8.11 11.69
CA ALA A 49 4.13 8.89 12.61
C ALA A 49 2.70 9.06 12.10
N ALA A 50 1.68 9.07 12.97
CA ALA A 50 0.30 9.24 12.55
C ALA A 50 0.11 10.54 11.73
N GLY A 51 -0.76 10.50 10.71
CA GLY A 51 -1.11 11.69 9.91
C GLY A 51 -0.06 12.20 8.90
N THR A 52 1.18 11.71 8.90
CA THR A 52 2.26 12.32 8.09
C THR A 52 2.28 11.91 6.62
N SER A 53 1.94 10.65 6.31
CA SER A 53 1.97 10.08 4.95
C SER A 53 1.26 8.73 4.89
N ASN A 54 0.90 8.30 3.68
CA ASN A 54 0.46 6.94 3.39
C ASN A 54 1.59 5.93 3.69
N ARG A 55 1.25 4.70 4.08
CA ARG A 55 2.21 3.59 4.20
C ARG A 55 1.91 2.60 3.09
N VAL A 56 2.64 2.70 2.00
CA VAL A 56 2.26 2.07 0.75
C VAL A 56 3.42 1.40 0.05
N THR A 57 3.09 0.36 -0.71
CA THR A 57 3.93 -0.20 -1.75
C THR A 57 3.48 0.37 -3.08
N ASN A 58 4.42 0.95 -3.83
CA ASN A 58 4.19 1.48 -5.16
C ASN A 58 4.62 0.44 -6.21
N ILE A 59 3.78 0.25 -7.22
CA ILE A 59 4.00 -0.69 -8.32
C ILE A 59 4.08 0.15 -9.61
N TYR A 60 5.20 0.02 -10.31
CA TYR A 60 5.52 0.80 -11.50
C TYR A 60 5.55 -0.08 -12.75
N SER A 61 5.28 0.52 -13.91
CA SER A 61 5.52 -0.08 -15.22
C SER A 61 6.13 0.98 -16.13
N GLY A 62 7.29 0.67 -16.73
CA GLY A 62 8.02 1.62 -17.58
C GLY A 62 8.41 2.92 -16.86
N GLY A 63 8.62 2.88 -15.54
CA GLY A 63 8.91 4.06 -14.72
C GLY A 63 7.68 4.87 -14.27
N SER A 64 6.50 4.62 -14.86
CA SER A 64 5.25 5.26 -14.43
C SER A 64 4.60 4.49 -13.28
N LEU A 65 4.15 5.20 -12.24
CA LEU A 65 3.37 4.62 -11.15
C LEU A 65 2.03 4.11 -11.69
N ARG A 66 1.66 2.87 -11.38
CA ARG A 66 0.41 2.23 -11.82
C ARG A 66 -0.51 1.90 -10.69
N TRP A 67 0.05 1.40 -9.61
CA TRP A 67 -0.69 1.05 -8.42
C TRP A 67 0.03 1.51 -7.18
N THR A 68 -0.75 1.97 -6.22
CA THR A 68 -0.32 2.17 -4.85
C THR A 68 -1.24 1.32 -3.97
N VAL A 69 -0.65 0.48 -3.14
CA VAL A 69 -1.39 -0.40 -2.24
C VAL A 69 -0.89 -0.19 -0.82
N GLY A 70 -1.79 0.07 0.13
CA GLY A 70 -1.39 0.25 1.52
C GLY A 70 -2.34 1.07 2.35
N ALA A 71 -1.84 1.55 3.49
CA ALA A 71 -2.63 2.31 4.45
C ALA A 71 -2.71 3.80 4.07
N THR A 72 -3.91 4.39 4.18
CA THR A 72 -4.17 5.81 3.91
C THR A 72 -3.47 6.75 4.90
N SER A 73 -3.55 8.06 4.68
CA SER A 73 -2.85 9.06 5.50
C SER A 73 -3.60 9.43 6.78
N THR A 74 -4.89 9.10 6.90
CA THR A 74 -5.77 9.43 8.04
C THR A 74 -5.05 9.22 9.37
N ALA A 75 -5.12 10.22 10.26
CA ALA A 75 -4.46 10.13 11.56
C ALA A 75 -5.12 9.06 12.43
N GLU A 76 -4.31 8.27 13.14
CA GLU A 76 -4.83 7.39 14.21
C GLU A 76 -5.23 8.28 15.39
N THR A 77 -6.52 8.40 15.68
CA THR A 77 -7.06 9.24 16.76
C THR A 77 -7.37 8.44 18.03
N GLY A 78 -7.02 7.16 18.05
CA GLY A 78 -7.43 6.21 19.10
C GLY A 78 -8.76 5.53 18.77
N GLY A 79 -9.08 4.44 19.50
CA GLY A 79 -10.34 3.70 19.39
C GLY A 79 -10.69 3.28 17.96
N ASN A 80 -9.98 2.29 17.38
CA ASN A 80 -10.20 1.74 16.02
C ASN A 80 -10.32 2.74 14.85
N ALA A 81 -10.21 4.04 15.09
CA ALA A 81 -10.26 5.10 14.11
C ALA A 81 -8.85 5.41 13.60
N GLY A 82 -8.73 5.53 12.29
CA GLY A 82 -7.46 5.83 11.65
C GLY A 82 -7.41 5.36 10.22
N LYS A 83 -6.28 4.77 9.86
CA LYS A 83 -5.94 4.44 8.48
C LYS A 83 -6.79 3.29 7.98
N ASN A 84 -7.29 3.48 6.77
CA ASN A 84 -7.92 2.44 5.98
C ASN A 84 -6.88 1.81 5.06
N PHE A 85 -7.15 0.60 4.57
CA PHE A 85 -6.32 -0.01 3.54
C PHE A 85 -6.92 0.31 2.17
N ALA A 86 -6.09 0.65 1.18
CA ALA A 86 -6.56 1.14 -0.11
C ALA A 86 -5.70 0.64 -1.27
N PHE A 87 -6.34 0.47 -2.41
CA PHE A 87 -5.73 0.23 -3.71
C PHE A 87 -6.06 1.43 -4.60
N ALA A 88 -5.04 2.17 -5.03
CA ALA A 88 -5.15 3.33 -5.89
C ALA A 88 -4.56 3.03 -7.27
N ALA A 89 -5.28 3.42 -8.33
CA ALA A 89 -4.91 3.24 -9.72
C ALA A 89 -4.43 4.57 -10.34
N PHE A 90 -3.45 4.48 -11.23
CA PHE A 90 -2.84 5.63 -11.91
C PHE A 90 -2.74 5.41 -13.42
N SER A 91 -2.79 6.50 -14.18
CA SER A 91 -2.76 6.51 -15.65
C SER A 91 -1.38 6.13 -16.22
N ASP A 92 -1.28 6.02 -17.55
CA ASP A 92 0.00 5.85 -18.26
C ASP A 92 1.02 6.95 -17.98
N THR A 93 0.54 8.14 -17.67
CA THR A 93 1.33 9.33 -17.33
C THR A 93 1.54 9.49 -15.81
N GLY A 94 1.09 8.54 -14.99
CA GLY A 94 1.22 8.57 -13.53
C GLY A 94 0.21 9.46 -12.81
N ALA A 95 -0.84 9.93 -13.49
CA ALA A 95 -1.92 10.70 -12.87
C ALA A 95 -2.86 9.79 -12.09
N PHE A 96 -3.31 10.21 -10.91
CA PHE A 96 -4.28 9.45 -10.12
C PHE A 96 -5.61 9.31 -10.88
N LEU A 97 -6.14 8.09 -10.93
CA LEU A 97 -7.42 7.79 -11.58
C LEU A 97 -8.53 7.58 -10.55
N SER A 98 -8.33 6.63 -9.64
CA SER A 98 -9.35 6.25 -8.66
C SER A 98 -8.76 5.37 -7.55
N THR A 99 -9.56 5.14 -6.51
CA THR A 99 -9.28 4.15 -5.47
C THR A 99 -10.32 3.03 -5.57
N PRO A 100 -10.12 2.02 -6.44
CA PRO A 100 -11.14 0.99 -6.70
C PRO A 100 -11.53 0.16 -5.48
N ILE A 101 -10.61 -0.03 -4.53
CA ILE A 101 -10.84 -0.83 -3.32
C ILE A 101 -10.38 -0.04 -2.10
N ILE A 102 -11.26 0.08 -1.10
CA ILE A 102 -10.94 0.59 0.24
C ILE A 102 -11.48 -0.39 1.28
N ILE A 103 -10.67 -0.72 2.28
CA ILE A 103 -11.08 -1.50 3.45
C ILE A 103 -11.06 -0.57 4.66
N ASN A 104 -12.22 -0.36 5.27
CA ASN A 104 -12.32 0.40 6.50
C ASN A 104 -11.84 -0.47 7.66
N ARG A 105 -10.72 -0.10 8.29
CA ARG A 105 -10.14 -0.90 9.37
C ARG A 105 -11.05 -0.97 10.59
N GLY A 106 -11.70 0.14 10.95
CA GLY A 106 -12.51 0.24 12.16
C GLY A 106 -13.86 -0.48 12.06
N LEU A 107 -14.43 -0.52 10.86
CA LEU A 107 -15.72 -1.15 10.59
C LEU A 107 -15.62 -2.55 9.97
N GLY A 108 -14.45 -2.93 9.45
CA GLY A 108 -14.27 -4.18 8.69
C GLY A 108 -14.96 -4.19 7.32
N THR A 109 -15.46 -3.05 6.84
CA THR A 109 -16.20 -2.96 5.58
C THR A 109 -15.26 -2.83 4.38
N VAL A 110 -15.62 -3.48 3.27
CA VAL A 110 -14.95 -3.32 1.97
C VAL A 110 -15.82 -2.46 1.07
N ILE A 111 -15.22 -1.43 0.46
CA ILE A 111 -15.86 -0.54 -0.49
C ILE A 111 -15.23 -0.78 -1.86
N LEU A 112 -16.07 -1.13 -2.83
CA LEU A 112 -15.72 -1.25 -4.25
C LEU A 112 -16.35 -0.08 -5.00
N SER A 113 -15.55 0.72 -5.71
CA SER A 113 -16.08 1.91 -6.40
C SER A 113 -16.93 1.57 -7.62
N SER A 114 -16.64 0.45 -8.28
CA SER A 114 -17.44 -0.13 -9.36
C SER A 114 -17.15 -1.61 -9.45
N LEU A 115 -18.19 -2.42 -9.55
CA LEU A 115 -18.09 -3.87 -9.77
C LEU A 115 -18.93 -4.21 -11.00
N ILE A 116 -18.25 -4.60 -12.07
CA ILE A 116 -18.89 -5.03 -13.32
C ILE A 116 -18.66 -6.52 -13.45
N GLY A 117 -19.72 -7.31 -13.55
CA GLY A 117 -19.63 -8.73 -13.85
C GLY A 117 -19.00 -8.95 -15.23
N THR A 118 -18.31 -10.07 -15.43
CA THR A 118 -17.92 -10.48 -16.78
C THR A 118 -19.16 -10.99 -17.53
N GLY A 119 -19.37 -10.50 -18.76
CA GLY A 119 -20.60 -10.73 -19.51
C GLY A 119 -21.74 -9.78 -19.10
N ASN A 120 -22.89 -9.89 -19.75
CA ASN A 120 -24.02 -8.98 -19.56
C ASN A 120 -24.81 -9.36 -18.28
N ARG A 121 -24.15 -9.35 -17.10
CA ARG A 121 -24.77 -9.67 -15.81
C ARG A 121 -24.39 -8.61 -14.77
N ALA A 122 -25.40 -8.09 -14.07
CA ALA A 122 -25.19 -7.19 -12.94
C ALA A 122 -24.73 -7.97 -11.71
N VAL A 123 -24.09 -7.29 -10.75
CA VAL A 123 -23.85 -7.83 -9.40
C VAL A 123 -24.82 -7.16 -8.44
N CYS A 124 -25.60 -7.96 -7.70
CA CYS A 124 -26.53 -7.48 -6.69
C CYS A 124 -26.10 -7.97 -5.29
N VAL A 125 -26.64 -7.32 -4.25
CA VAL A 125 -26.50 -7.72 -2.86
C VAL A 125 -27.88 -8.08 -2.32
N ASP A 126 -28.04 -9.27 -1.72
CA ASP A 126 -29.32 -9.68 -1.14
C ASP A 126 -29.55 -9.03 0.24
N PRO A 127 -30.75 -9.16 0.84
CA PRO A 127 -31.01 -8.64 2.18
C PRO A 127 -30.12 -9.22 3.29
N ASN A 128 -29.43 -10.34 3.06
CA ASN A 128 -28.50 -10.96 3.99
C ASN A 128 -27.05 -10.51 3.77
N GLY A 129 -26.80 -9.62 2.79
CA GLY A 129 -25.46 -9.11 2.47
C GLY A 129 -24.64 -10.02 1.54
N VAL A 130 -25.26 -11.01 0.90
CA VAL A 130 -24.58 -11.91 -0.05
C VAL A 130 -24.47 -11.24 -1.42
N LEU A 131 -23.25 -11.19 -1.96
CA LEU A 131 -23.00 -10.77 -3.34
C LEU A 131 -23.30 -11.93 -4.31
N TYR A 132 -24.13 -11.68 -5.32
CA TYR A 132 -24.45 -12.66 -6.35
C TYR A 132 -24.61 -12.00 -7.73
N ALA A 133 -24.41 -12.80 -8.78
CA ALA A 133 -24.63 -12.35 -10.15
C ALA A 133 -26.11 -12.46 -10.53
N HIS A 134 -26.67 -11.39 -11.09
CA HIS A 134 -28.06 -11.32 -11.52
C HIS A 134 -28.20 -10.89 -12.99
N ALA A 135 -29.39 -11.08 -13.57
CA ALA A 135 -29.68 -10.52 -14.88
C ALA A 135 -29.66 -8.98 -14.82
N VAL A 136 -29.23 -8.33 -15.90
CA VAL A 136 -29.17 -6.85 -15.97
C VAL A 136 -30.57 -6.25 -15.79
N GLY A 137 -30.69 -5.24 -14.94
CA GLY A 137 -31.94 -4.45 -14.77
C GLY A 137 -32.86 -4.87 -13.62
N SER A 138 -32.41 -5.68 -12.67
CA SER A 138 -33.24 -6.07 -11.49
C SER A 138 -32.40 -6.35 -10.24
N CYS A 139 -31.60 -5.37 -9.84
CA CYS A 139 -31.34 -5.15 -8.42
C CYS A 139 -32.35 -4.07 -7.96
#